data_AF-A0A8J8CYK0-F1
#
_entry.id   AF-A0A8J8CYK0-F1
#
_cell.length_a   1.000
_cell.length_b   1.000
_cell.length_c   1.000
_cell.angle_alpha   90.00
_cell.angle_beta   90.00
_cell.angle_gamma   90.00
#
_symmetry.space_group_name_H-M   'P 1'
#
loop_
_entity.id
_entity.type
_entity.pdbx_description
1 polymer ?
#
loop_
_entity_poly.entity_id
_entity_poly.type
_entity_poly.pdbx_seq_one_letter_code
_entity_poly.pdbx_strand_id
1 'polypeptide(L)'
;MEHTRRRVLKLGAIGTVGALAGCSQANTAAPAQNETETTTQVDEDGEDNEQESGLRVTVEQEAGETFYWVLPGERRLSPHVFGTPDAPRHGNDLLESRIEQAKGLPEPLGNAVPQLLQDLPVLVAAPEQAREPIDDEIAREKFVEPTLYSDRAEVTDGEFSVTYHDNQPYDRRGPPGETADTVDLDTRFTDPAGNEYELDFDHVVQPPIPGYETGGGVITNAWHHGKTGTGSPLMPQVYTYGACWGVGNVLVDGEVVDENKVMHIMTTQTVRDQQYRIALDEEMPLAPENTIAGQVHHTHGVVLPITAGPDGPVFEPVQTAFELPNGETQPFIHAMWEQETLVEAPFADWEPQTDEAADDSGDGAADEGADFRLAGEAGGWIGQAPGSIEGSTNPTLELEAGSEYTLVWENADGIQHNFAIEDANGEDLLSSEFVQQEGATQTVTFTASEEMAEYYCQVHPNSMRGTIELA
;
A
#
# COMPACT_ATOMS: atom_id res chain seq x y z
N MET A 1 13.07 -0.74 69.54
CA MET A 1 12.59 0.27 70.53
C MET A 1 12.24 1.51 69.72
N GLU A 2 11.03 1.54 69.18
CA GLU A 2 9.83 2.14 69.78
C GLU A 2 9.75 3.66 69.58
N HIS A 3 8.80 4.01 68.71
CA HIS A 3 7.82 5.10 68.79
C HIS A 3 8.32 6.57 68.79
N THR A 4 7.72 7.47 68.00
CA THR A 4 6.39 7.99 68.34
C THR A 4 5.67 8.67 67.15
N ARG A 5 4.37 8.37 67.04
CA ARG A 5 3.35 8.94 66.15
C ARG A 5 2.94 10.37 66.56
N ARG A 6 2.34 11.14 65.65
CA ARG A 6 1.07 11.86 65.93
C ARG A 6 0.25 12.12 64.66
N ARG A 7 -0.97 11.55 64.66
CA ARG A 7 -2.13 11.90 63.83
C ARG A 7 -2.85 13.10 64.45
N VAL A 8 -3.54 13.89 63.62
CA VAL A 8 -4.86 14.47 63.95
C VAL A 8 -5.75 14.36 62.71
N LEU A 9 -6.97 13.88 62.91
CA LEU A 9 -8.04 13.64 61.94
C LEU A 9 -9.30 14.37 62.43
N LYS A 10 -10.18 14.72 61.47
CA LYS A 10 -11.66 14.88 61.59
C LYS A 10 -12.18 16.13 62.30
N LEU A 11 -13.35 16.72 62.02
CA LEU A 11 -14.60 16.47 61.25
C LEU A 11 -15.29 17.88 61.25
N GLY A 12 -16.10 18.39 60.31
CA GLY A 12 -17.23 17.83 59.56
C GLY A 12 -18.52 18.67 59.84
N ALA A 13 -19.42 18.79 58.84
CA ALA A 13 -20.87 19.11 58.85
C ALA A 13 -21.25 20.26 57.86
N ILE A 14 -21.89 20.01 56.70
CA ILE A 14 -23.29 19.59 56.36
C ILE A 14 -24.25 20.79 56.16
N GLY A 15 -24.92 20.85 55.00
CA GLY A 15 -26.14 21.66 54.77
C GLY A 15 -26.59 21.81 53.31
N THR A 16 -27.47 20.90 52.86
CA THR A 16 -28.29 20.83 51.61
C THR A 16 -29.28 22.02 51.43
N VAL A 17 -29.82 22.43 50.27
CA VAL A 17 -30.79 21.79 49.31
C VAL A 17 -31.02 22.76 48.11
N GLY A 18 -31.28 22.27 46.88
CA GLY A 18 -31.99 23.03 45.84
C GLY A 18 -31.86 22.50 44.40
N ALA A 19 -32.92 21.88 43.87
CA ALA A 19 -33.00 21.11 42.61
C ALA A 19 -33.05 21.93 41.29
N LEU A 20 -32.62 21.32 40.16
CA LEU A 20 -33.47 20.89 39.02
C LEU A 20 -32.69 20.67 37.70
N ALA A 21 -33.05 19.55 37.03
CA ALA A 21 -33.15 19.32 35.58
C ALA A 21 -31.89 19.07 34.70
N GLY A 22 -31.98 18.02 33.87
CA GLY A 22 -31.45 18.02 32.50
C GLY A 22 -30.51 16.87 32.14
N CYS A 23 -30.99 15.96 31.29
CA CYS A 23 -30.29 14.79 30.74
C CYS A 23 -29.11 15.14 29.81
N SER A 24 -28.06 14.30 29.80
CA SER A 24 -27.61 13.55 28.61
C SER A 24 -26.30 12.80 28.92
N GLN A 25 -26.27 11.54 28.51
CA GLN A 25 -25.14 10.62 28.60
C GLN A 25 -24.06 11.02 27.57
N ALA A 26 -22.80 11.02 27.99
CA ALA A 26 -21.66 10.92 27.09
C ALA A 26 -20.96 9.59 27.41
N ASN A 27 -21.03 8.66 26.47
CA ASN A 27 -20.26 7.43 26.44
C ASN A 27 -18.79 7.80 26.22
N THR A 28 -17.92 7.44 27.15
CA THR A 28 -16.48 7.34 26.92
C THR A 28 -16.15 5.86 26.79
N ALA A 29 -16.01 5.36 25.56
CA ALA A 29 -15.47 4.04 25.31
C ALA A 29 -13.93 4.12 25.29
N ALA A 30 -13.31 3.34 26.18
CA ALA A 30 -11.87 3.06 26.17
C ALA A 30 -11.57 1.99 25.11
N PRO A 31 -10.36 1.94 24.53
CA PRO A 31 -10.02 0.95 23.51
C PRO A 31 -9.97 -0.46 24.13
N ALA A 32 -10.57 -1.42 23.43
CA ALA A 32 -10.62 -2.81 23.80
C ALA A 32 -9.24 -3.47 23.65
N GLN A 33 -8.75 -4.08 24.73
CA GLN A 33 -7.62 -5.01 24.68
C GLN A 33 -8.16 -6.34 24.19
N ASN A 34 -7.64 -6.85 23.07
CA ASN A 34 -7.97 -8.18 22.58
C ASN A 34 -7.09 -9.18 23.35
N GLU A 35 -7.67 -9.87 24.34
CA GLU A 35 -7.01 -10.96 25.07
C GLU A 35 -7.03 -12.23 24.22
N THR A 36 -5.87 -12.65 23.71
CA THR A 36 -5.71 -13.94 23.03
C THR A 36 -5.63 -15.04 24.10
N GLU A 37 -6.65 -15.89 24.22
CA GLU A 37 -6.62 -17.09 25.07
C GLU A 37 -5.67 -18.13 24.45
N THR A 38 -4.45 -18.24 24.99
CA THR A 38 -3.53 -19.34 24.68
C THR A 38 -4.05 -20.63 25.30
N THR A 39 -4.54 -21.56 24.48
CA THR A 39 -4.89 -22.92 24.94
C THR A 39 -3.63 -23.78 24.97
N THR A 40 -2.97 -23.87 26.13
CA THR A 40 -1.92 -24.87 26.37
C THR A 40 -2.54 -26.26 26.48
N GLN A 41 -2.40 -27.09 25.45
CA GLN A 41 -2.41 -28.54 25.60
C GLN A 41 -1.03 -29.00 26.07
N VAL A 42 -1.00 -29.62 27.25
CA VAL A 42 0.20 -30.27 27.80
C VAL A 42 0.14 -31.73 27.39
N ASP A 43 0.97 -32.13 26.43
CA ASP A 43 1.26 -33.53 26.19
C ASP A 43 2.41 -33.98 27.09
N GLU A 44 2.14 -34.93 27.97
CA GLU A 44 3.14 -35.63 28.77
C GLU A 44 3.90 -36.60 27.86
N ASP A 45 5.07 -36.21 27.36
CA ASP A 45 6.22 -37.10 27.18
C ASP A 45 7.47 -36.28 26.83
N GLY A 46 8.53 -36.48 27.60
CA GLY A 46 9.76 -35.69 27.52
C GLY A 46 10.60 -36.00 26.28
N GLU A 47 10.49 -35.14 25.28
CA GLU A 47 11.55 -34.79 24.34
C GLU A 47 11.52 -33.26 24.22
N ASP A 48 12.68 -32.60 24.34
CA ASP A 48 12.82 -31.14 24.16
C ASP A 48 12.43 -30.78 22.72
N ASN A 49 11.14 -30.54 22.48
CA ASN A 49 10.64 -29.85 21.32
C ASN A 49 10.64 -28.35 21.67
N GLU A 50 11.75 -27.67 21.43
CA GLU A 50 11.73 -26.24 21.12
C GLU A 50 10.92 -26.08 19.83
N GLN A 51 9.59 -26.09 19.96
CA GLN A 51 8.69 -25.78 18.87
C GLN A 51 8.97 -24.32 18.51
N GLU A 52 9.55 -24.09 17.33
CA GLU A 52 9.86 -22.78 16.76
C GLU A 52 8.64 -21.86 16.94
N SER A 53 8.70 -20.95 17.90
CA SER A 53 7.55 -20.14 18.33
C SER A 53 7.40 -18.85 17.51
N GLY A 54 8.13 -18.72 16.41
CA GLY A 54 8.08 -17.56 15.52
C GLY A 54 7.04 -17.71 14.42
N LEU A 55 6.48 -16.58 13.97
CA LEU A 55 5.60 -16.52 12.81
C LEU A 55 6.44 -16.50 11.54
N ARG A 56 5.95 -17.16 10.49
CA ARG A 56 6.57 -17.17 9.17
C ARG A 56 5.61 -16.66 8.14
N VAL A 57 6.10 -15.82 7.25
CA VAL A 57 5.36 -15.34 6.08
C VAL A 57 6.24 -15.49 4.86
N THR A 58 5.80 -16.27 3.86
CA THR A 58 6.50 -16.47 2.59
C THR A 58 5.66 -15.93 1.45
N VAL A 59 6.27 -15.13 0.59
CA VAL A 59 5.60 -14.42 -0.50
C VAL A 59 6.47 -14.47 -1.74
N GLU A 60 5.87 -14.76 -2.89
CA GLU A 60 6.61 -14.97 -4.14
C GLU A 60 5.88 -14.33 -5.33
N GLN A 61 6.64 -13.74 -6.26
CA GLN A 61 6.18 -13.36 -7.59
C GLN A 61 7.19 -13.85 -8.63
N GLU A 62 6.70 -14.53 -9.66
CA GLU A 62 7.49 -14.98 -10.81
C GLU A 62 7.72 -13.85 -11.82
N ALA A 63 8.74 -13.97 -12.66
CA ALA A 63 8.99 -13.02 -13.75
C ALA A 63 7.84 -13.00 -14.77
N GLY A 64 7.62 -11.85 -15.41
CA GLY A 64 6.54 -11.62 -16.37
C GLY A 64 5.22 -11.17 -15.76
N GLU A 65 5.11 -11.17 -14.43
CA GLU A 65 4.00 -10.57 -13.69
C GLU A 65 4.20 -9.05 -13.52
N THR A 66 3.13 -8.33 -13.15
CA THR A 66 3.16 -6.87 -13.05
C THR A 66 4.16 -6.40 -11.98
N PHE A 67 5.12 -5.60 -12.43
CA PHE A 67 6.13 -4.97 -11.60
C PHE A 67 6.28 -3.49 -11.96
N TYR A 68 6.40 -2.63 -10.95
CA TYR A 68 6.59 -1.19 -11.13
C TYR A 68 7.88 -0.70 -10.47
N TRP A 69 8.60 0.10 -11.25
CA TRP A 69 9.68 0.95 -10.77
C TRP A 69 9.12 2.34 -10.41
N VAL A 70 9.09 2.67 -9.12
CA VAL A 70 8.55 3.96 -8.65
C VAL A 70 9.56 5.08 -8.85
N LEU A 71 9.09 6.18 -9.42
CA LEU A 71 9.86 7.39 -9.69
C LEU A 71 9.68 8.43 -8.58
N PRO A 72 10.65 9.36 -8.42
CA PRO A 72 10.50 10.47 -7.49
C PRO A 72 9.37 11.41 -7.89
N GLY A 73 8.59 11.83 -6.91
CA GLY A 73 7.51 12.79 -7.12
C GLY A 73 6.88 13.32 -5.85
N GLU A 74 5.92 14.20 -6.03
CA GLU A 74 5.12 14.79 -4.95
C GLU A 74 4.18 13.75 -4.33
N ARG A 75 3.68 14.05 -3.12
CA ARG A 75 2.76 13.17 -2.38
C ARG A 75 1.57 13.95 -1.82
N ARG A 76 0.34 13.58 -2.18
CA ARG A 76 -0.88 14.05 -1.48
C ARG A 76 -0.78 13.72 0.02
N LEU A 77 -1.20 14.64 0.88
CA LEU A 77 -1.14 14.43 2.33
C LEU A 77 -2.53 14.21 2.92
N SER A 78 -2.68 13.09 3.65
CA SER A 78 -3.89 12.75 4.40
C SER A 78 -4.15 13.81 5.49
N PRO A 79 -5.29 14.50 5.48
CA PRO A 79 -5.68 15.37 6.59
C PRO A 79 -5.82 14.62 7.92
N HIS A 80 -6.18 13.34 7.89
CA HIS A 80 -6.22 12.48 9.07
C HIS A 80 -4.83 12.46 9.73
N VAL A 81 -3.78 12.12 8.98
CA VAL A 81 -2.40 11.99 9.48
C VAL A 81 -1.77 13.37 9.73
N PHE A 82 -1.76 14.23 8.72
CA PHE A 82 -0.96 15.46 8.68
C PHE A 82 -1.69 16.71 9.16
N GLY A 83 -2.98 16.59 9.49
CA GLY A 83 -3.81 17.71 9.94
C GLY A 83 -4.20 18.64 8.81
N THR A 84 -4.46 19.90 9.16
CA THR A 84 -4.78 20.97 8.20
C THR A 84 -3.74 22.08 8.30
N PRO A 85 -3.67 23.02 7.33
CA PRO A 85 -2.75 24.15 7.42
C PRO A 85 -2.87 24.98 8.72
N ASP A 86 -4.07 25.07 9.28
CA ASP A 86 -4.33 25.79 10.55
C ASP A 86 -3.99 24.96 11.80
N ALA A 87 -3.85 23.65 11.67
CA ALA A 87 -3.57 22.72 12.76
C ALA A 87 -2.73 21.53 12.25
N PRO A 88 -1.47 21.77 11.84
CA PRO A 88 -0.64 20.73 11.25
C PRO A 88 -0.23 19.67 12.28
N ARG A 89 0.01 18.46 11.77
CA ARG A 89 0.50 17.28 12.50
C ARG A 89 1.58 16.61 11.66
N HIS A 90 2.38 15.74 12.30
CA HIS A 90 3.50 15.03 11.66
C HIS A 90 4.41 15.98 10.84
N GLY A 91 4.62 17.19 11.37
CA GLY A 91 5.47 18.23 10.79
C GLY A 91 6.63 18.58 11.72
N ASN A 92 7.02 19.85 11.74
CA ASN A 92 8.22 20.35 12.42
C ASN A 92 8.24 20.02 13.92
N ASP A 93 7.13 20.19 14.64
CA ASP A 93 7.07 19.92 16.07
C ASP A 93 7.36 18.43 16.39
N LEU A 94 6.85 17.51 15.55
CA LEU A 94 7.14 16.10 15.71
C LEU A 94 8.60 15.80 15.37
N LEU A 95 9.09 16.36 14.26
CA LEU A 95 10.48 16.18 13.83
C LEU A 95 11.48 16.64 14.91
N GLU A 96 11.29 17.85 15.45
CA GLU A 96 12.14 18.40 16.52
C GLU A 96 12.10 17.50 17.76
N SER A 97 10.92 17.01 18.14
CA SER A 97 10.75 16.07 19.25
C SER A 97 11.49 14.75 19.02
N ARG A 98 11.45 14.18 17.80
CA ARG A 98 12.18 12.95 17.46
C ARG A 98 13.69 13.16 17.44
N ILE A 99 14.15 14.29 16.89
CA ILE A 99 15.56 14.68 16.92
C ILE A 99 16.07 14.81 18.37
N GLU A 100 15.29 15.43 19.26
CA GLU A 100 15.67 15.56 20.66
C GLU A 100 15.67 14.21 21.40
N GLN A 101 14.71 13.33 21.12
CA GLN A 101 14.72 11.95 21.64
C GLN A 101 15.95 11.17 21.15
N ALA A 102 16.32 11.34 19.88
CA ALA A 102 17.45 10.64 19.27
C ALA A 102 18.79 11.02 19.91
N LYS A 103 18.96 12.25 20.39
CA LYS A 103 20.17 12.67 21.15
C LYS A 103 20.37 11.89 22.45
N GLY A 104 19.32 11.26 22.96
CA GLY A 104 19.38 10.40 24.15
C GLY A 104 19.86 8.97 23.87
N LEU A 105 20.06 8.59 22.61
CA LEU A 105 20.54 7.25 22.24
C LEU A 105 22.01 7.05 22.64
N PRO A 106 22.45 5.80 22.88
CA PRO A 106 23.86 5.50 23.11
C PRO A 106 24.73 5.95 21.93
N GLU A 107 25.93 6.44 22.22
CA GLU A 107 26.92 6.75 21.18
C GLU A 107 27.33 5.48 20.41
N PRO A 108 27.50 5.57 19.07
CA PRO A 108 27.51 6.79 18.24
C PRO A 108 26.13 7.27 17.74
N LEU A 109 25.05 6.51 18.00
CA LEU A 109 23.70 6.78 17.48
C LEU A 109 23.12 8.10 17.98
N GLY A 110 23.48 8.51 19.19
CA GLY A 110 23.11 9.81 19.78
C GLY A 110 23.55 11.03 18.97
N ASN A 111 24.53 10.88 18.07
CA ASN A 111 24.95 11.90 17.11
C ASN A 111 24.44 11.62 15.69
N ALA A 112 24.52 10.36 15.25
CA ALA A 112 24.18 9.99 13.87
C ALA A 112 22.67 10.12 13.58
N VAL A 113 21.80 9.60 14.45
CA VAL A 113 20.35 9.59 14.21
C VAL A 113 19.75 11.00 14.19
N PRO A 114 20.10 11.94 15.09
CA PRO A 114 19.65 13.33 14.97
C PRO A 114 20.04 14.00 13.65
N GLN A 115 21.23 13.68 13.10
CA GLN A 115 21.67 14.22 11.81
C GLN A 115 20.89 13.58 10.66
N LEU A 116 20.72 12.25 10.68
CA LEU A 116 19.90 11.53 9.71
C LEU A 116 18.48 12.09 9.63
N LEU A 117 17.84 12.37 10.77
CA LEU A 117 16.48 12.94 10.80
C LEU A 117 16.43 14.38 10.26
N GLN A 118 17.52 15.13 10.33
CA GLN A 118 17.60 16.46 9.70
C GLN A 118 17.75 16.33 8.17
N ASP A 119 18.55 15.37 7.72
CA ASP A 119 18.83 15.17 6.29
C ASP A 119 17.69 14.44 5.56
N LEU A 120 16.97 13.57 6.27
CA LEU A 120 15.85 12.77 5.75
C LEU A 120 14.65 12.80 6.71
N PRO A 121 13.97 13.96 6.83
CA PRO A 121 12.88 14.15 7.80
C PRO A 121 11.67 13.25 7.55
N VAL A 122 11.46 12.85 6.29
CA VAL A 122 10.35 11.99 5.84
C VAL A 122 10.32 10.61 6.50
N LEU A 123 11.39 10.19 7.18
CA LEU A 123 11.36 9.01 8.04
C LEU A 123 10.32 9.11 9.16
N VAL A 124 10.02 10.32 9.65
CA VAL A 124 9.10 10.51 10.81
C VAL A 124 8.11 11.66 10.62
N ALA A 125 8.34 12.57 9.68
CA ALA A 125 7.54 13.78 9.52
C ALA A 125 7.63 14.35 8.09
N ALA A 126 6.62 15.10 7.68
CA ALA A 126 6.64 15.95 6.50
C ALA A 126 6.69 17.42 6.94
N PRO A 127 7.84 18.10 6.96
CA PRO A 127 7.94 19.49 7.42
C PRO A 127 7.00 20.43 6.65
N GLU A 128 6.35 21.36 7.35
CA GLU A 128 5.35 22.26 6.77
C GLU A 128 5.91 23.16 5.67
N GLN A 129 7.23 23.45 5.66
CA GLN A 129 7.86 24.27 4.62
C GLN A 129 7.91 23.58 3.26
N ALA A 130 7.83 22.25 3.24
CA ALA A 130 7.80 21.43 2.04
C ALA A 130 6.36 21.00 1.67
N ARG A 131 5.35 21.65 2.26
CA ARG A 131 3.94 21.44 1.94
C ARG A 131 3.38 22.60 1.15
N GLU A 132 2.56 22.30 0.16
CA GLU A 132 1.79 23.28 -0.60
C GLU A 132 0.31 22.91 -0.62
N PRO A 133 -0.61 23.90 -0.64
CA PRO A 133 -2.03 23.64 -0.85
C PRO A 133 -2.27 22.92 -2.19
N ILE A 134 -3.25 22.02 -2.22
CA ILE A 134 -3.71 21.34 -3.43
C ILE A 134 -5.24 21.46 -3.55
N ASP A 135 -5.74 21.53 -4.78
CA ASP A 135 -7.17 21.44 -5.08
C ASP A 135 -7.52 19.96 -5.30
N ASP A 136 -8.01 19.32 -4.25
CA ASP A 136 -8.32 17.89 -4.20
C ASP A 136 -9.55 17.67 -3.29
N GLU A 137 -10.31 16.62 -3.55
CA GLU A 137 -11.55 16.33 -2.81
C GLU A 137 -11.28 16.00 -1.32
N ILE A 138 -10.17 15.31 -1.06
CA ILE A 138 -9.78 14.84 0.28
C ILE A 138 -8.57 15.62 0.79
N ALA A 139 -7.46 15.60 0.04
CA ALA A 139 -6.22 16.23 0.45
C ALA A 139 -6.37 17.75 0.55
N ARG A 140 -5.68 18.34 1.53
CA ARG A 140 -5.60 19.81 1.69
C ARG A 140 -4.24 20.37 1.33
N GLU A 141 -3.22 19.55 1.49
CA GLU A 141 -1.84 19.84 1.17
C GLU A 141 -1.24 18.66 0.41
N LYS A 142 -0.17 18.93 -0.33
CA LYS A 142 0.75 17.94 -0.87
C LYS A 142 2.16 18.25 -0.37
N PHE A 143 2.97 17.22 -0.23
CA PHE A 143 4.40 17.33 -0.02
C PHE A 143 5.09 17.44 -1.38
N VAL A 144 5.85 18.52 -1.59
CA VAL A 144 6.35 18.90 -2.94
C VAL A 144 7.79 18.50 -3.19
N GLU A 145 8.55 18.17 -2.15
CA GLU A 145 9.87 17.61 -2.34
C GLU A 145 9.73 16.21 -2.97
N PRO A 146 10.50 15.87 -4.02
CA PRO A 146 10.38 14.57 -4.65
C PRO A 146 10.74 13.43 -3.68
N THR A 147 9.82 12.51 -3.46
CA THR A 147 9.98 11.36 -2.57
C THR A 147 9.75 10.05 -3.30
N LEU A 148 10.09 8.94 -2.63
CA LEU A 148 9.74 7.59 -3.06
C LEU A 148 8.25 7.25 -2.88
N TYR A 149 7.45 8.12 -2.26
CA TYR A 149 6.02 7.95 -2.05
C TYR A 149 5.21 8.74 -3.08
N SER A 150 5.49 8.53 -4.36
CA SER A 150 4.82 9.25 -5.45
C SER A 150 3.82 8.38 -6.21
N ASP A 151 2.98 9.04 -7.01
CA ASP A 151 2.04 8.40 -7.95
C ASP A 151 2.71 8.08 -9.30
N ARG A 152 4.01 8.33 -9.46
CA ARG A 152 4.75 8.13 -10.70
C ARG A 152 5.49 6.81 -10.65
N ALA A 153 5.27 5.97 -11.66
CA ALA A 153 6.06 4.77 -11.88
C ALA A 153 6.06 4.37 -13.35
N GLU A 154 6.95 3.44 -13.68
CA GLU A 154 7.03 2.82 -14.99
C GLU A 154 7.00 1.29 -14.83
N VAL A 155 6.22 0.63 -15.68
CA VAL A 155 6.10 -0.83 -15.69
C VAL A 155 7.36 -1.42 -16.28
N THR A 156 7.92 -2.41 -15.57
CA THR A 156 9.13 -3.13 -15.96
C THR A 156 8.93 -4.62 -15.62
N ASP A 157 10.00 -5.36 -15.36
CA ASP A 157 9.94 -6.79 -15.03
C ASP A 157 10.67 -7.04 -13.71
N GLY A 158 10.11 -7.93 -12.88
CA GLY A 158 10.69 -8.27 -11.59
C GLY A 158 10.12 -9.55 -10.99
N GLU A 159 11.00 -10.35 -10.41
CA GLU A 159 10.71 -11.57 -9.66
C GLU A 159 11.28 -11.43 -8.24
N PHE A 160 10.62 -12.07 -7.28
CA PHE A 160 11.13 -12.19 -5.92
C PHE A 160 10.57 -13.39 -5.17
N SER A 161 11.31 -13.80 -4.15
CA SER A 161 10.81 -14.62 -3.04
C SER A 161 11.32 -13.99 -1.75
N VAL A 162 10.43 -13.86 -0.76
CA VAL A 162 10.79 -13.40 0.58
C VAL A 162 10.17 -14.31 1.62
N THR A 163 10.95 -14.70 2.63
CA THR A 163 10.44 -15.30 3.85
C THR A 163 10.80 -14.45 5.05
N TYR A 164 9.78 -13.90 5.70
CA TYR A 164 9.90 -13.20 6.98
C TYR A 164 9.86 -14.23 8.12
N HIS A 165 10.87 -14.24 8.98
CA HIS A 165 10.89 -15.01 10.22
C HIS A 165 10.79 -14.07 11.43
N ASP A 166 9.58 -13.89 11.93
CA ASP A 166 9.28 -13.09 13.11
C ASP A 166 9.42 -13.96 14.36
N ASN A 167 10.59 -13.91 14.98
CA ASN A 167 10.93 -14.66 16.19
C ASN A 167 10.96 -13.76 17.43
N GLN A 168 10.64 -12.47 17.27
CA GLN A 168 10.70 -11.47 18.32
C GLN A 168 9.45 -10.57 18.28
N PRO A 169 8.62 -10.57 19.34
CA PRO A 169 7.37 -9.81 19.33
C PRO A 169 7.53 -8.33 19.75
N TYR A 170 8.74 -7.89 20.12
CA TYR A 170 8.98 -6.52 20.57
C TYR A 170 10.45 -6.13 20.46
N ASP A 171 10.67 -4.86 20.15
CA ASP A 171 11.98 -4.23 20.15
C ASP A 171 12.70 -4.41 21.49
N ARG A 172 14.00 -4.72 21.41
CA ARG A 172 14.86 -4.92 22.59
C ARG A 172 15.86 -3.78 22.72
N ARG A 173 16.40 -3.66 23.93
CA ARG A 173 17.55 -2.79 24.17
C ARG A 173 18.81 -3.49 23.66
N GLY A 174 19.54 -2.85 22.78
CA GLY A 174 20.78 -3.39 22.24
C GLY A 174 21.24 -2.58 21.03
N PRO A 175 22.33 -3.00 20.37
CA PRO A 175 22.67 -2.54 19.03
C PRO A 175 21.52 -2.85 18.04
N PRO A 176 21.34 -2.04 16.98
CA PRO A 176 20.28 -2.24 15.99
C PRO A 176 20.20 -3.64 15.39
N GLY A 177 21.33 -4.30 15.11
CA GLY A 177 21.36 -5.66 14.55
C GLY A 177 21.21 -6.79 15.57
N GLU A 178 20.98 -6.51 16.86
CA GLU A 178 20.76 -7.57 17.87
C GLU A 178 19.29 -8.00 17.89
N THR A 179 18.93 -8.89 16.96
CA THR A 179 17.58 -9.46 16.84
C THR A 179 17.60 -10.99 16.67
N ALA A 180 16.49 -11.64 16.98
CA ALA A 180 16.24 -13.05 16.69
C ALA A 180 15.54 -13.24 15.34
N ASP A 181 15.08 -12.16 14.73
CA ASP A 181 14.37 -12.18 13.45
C ASP A 181 15.35 -12.40 12.30
N THR A 182 14.88 -13.08 11.26
CA THR A 182 15.64 -13.30 10.03
C THR A 182 14.75 -13.07 8.82
N VAL A 183 15.37 -12.80 7.68
CA VAL A 183 14.70 -12.70 6.38
C VAL A 183 15.55 -13.45 5.38
N ASP A 184 14.91 -14.32 4.61
CA ASP A 184 15.47 -14.87 3.38
C ASP A 184 14.86 -14.06 2.23
N LEU A 185 15.70 -13.43 1.39
CA LEU A 185 15.27 -12.59 0.28
C LEU A 185 16.05 -12.96 -0.98
N ASP A 186 15.33 -13.32 -2.04
CA ASP A 186 15.85 -13.46 -3.39
C ASP A 186 15.07 -12.49 -4.28
N THR A 187 15.78 -11.59 -4.98
CA THR A 187 15.14 -10.59 -5.85
C THR A 187 15.92 -10.42 -7.15
N ARG A 188 15.19 -10.19 -8.24
CA ARG A 188 15.77 -9.74 -9.50
C ARG A 188 14.75 -8.90 -10.24
N PHE A 189 15.10 -7.67 -10.58
CA PHE A 189 14.18 -6.74 -11.26
C PHE A 189 14.93 -5.74 -12.13
N THR A 190 14.19 -5.02 -12.97
CA THR A 190 14.77 -4.07 -13.93
C THR A 190 14.26 -2.66 -13.71
N ASP A 191 15.12 -1.67 -13.98
CA ASP A 191 14.65 -0.29 -14.15
C ASP A 191 14.13 -0.06 -15.59
N PRO A 192 13.51 1.11 -15.89
CA PRO A 192 12.96 1.36 -17.22
C PRO A 192 14.00 1.48 -18.34
N ALA A 193 15.29 1.62 -18.00
CA ALA A 193 16.38 1.58 -18.97
C ALA A 193 16.88 0.13 -19.23
N GLY A 194 16.35 -0.85 -18.49
CA GLY A 194 16.68 -2.26 -18.60
C GLY A 194 17.95 -2.66 -17.86
N ASN A 195 18.47 -1.83 -16.95
CA ASN A 195 19.53 -2.26 -16.05
C ASN A 195 18.95 -3.24 -15.02
N GLU A 196 19.69 -4.30 -14.72
CA GLU A 196 19.24 -5.35 -13.80
C GLU A 196 19.69 -5.07 -12.38
N TYR A 197 18.82 -5.28 -11.40
CA TYR A 197 19.06 -5.07 -9.99
C TYR A 197 18.82 -6.35 -9.19
N GLU A 198 19.69 -6.59 -8.21
CA GLU A 198 19.51 -7.61 -7.17
C GLU A 198 19.79 -6.97 -5.80
N LEU A 199 19.02 -7.37 -4.79
CA LEU A 199 19.24 -6.98 -3.40
C LEU A 199 19.85 -8.16 -2.63
N ASP A 200 21.12 -8.02 -2.26
CA ASP A 200 21.83 -8.97 -1.41
C ASP A 200 21.61 -8.59 0.05
N PHE A 201 20.55 -9.15 0.66
CA PHE A 201 20.14 -8.85 2.03
C PHE A 201 21.06 -9.57 3.04
N ASP A 202 21.77 -8.81 3.87
CA ASP A 202 22.76 -9.38 4.80
C ASP A 202 22.14 -9.72 6.16
N HIS A 203 21.45 -8.77 6.80
CA HIS A 203 20.83 -9.01 8.10
C HIS A 203 19.69 -8.05 8.43
N VAL A 204 18.78 -8.50 9.30
CA VAL A 204 17.69 -7.71 9.87
C VAL A 204 18.24 -6.73 10.92
N VAL A 205 17.64 -5.54 10.97
CA VAL A 205 17.93 -4.53 11.99
C VAL A 205 16.65 -3.98 12.61
N GLN A 206 16.71 -3.65 13.89
CA GLN A 206 15.79 -2.76 14.57
C GLN A 206 16.27 -1.30 14.34
N PRO A 207 15.62 -0.50 13.46
CA PRO A 207 16.06 0.85 13.18
C PRO A 207 16.11 1.69 14.46
N PRO A 208 17.20 2.42 14.74
CA PRO A 208 17.33 3.20 15.97
C PRO A 208 16.58 4.54 15.88
N ILE A 209 15.37 4.56 15.31
CA ILE A 209 14.55 5.76 15.10
C ILE A 209 13.56 5.89 16.27
N PRO A 210 13.60 6.99 17.05
CA PRO A 210 12.70 7.15 18.17
C PRO A 210 11.22 7.11 17.77
N GLY A 211 10.45 6.27 18.45
CA GLY A 211 9.03 6.09 18.21
C GLY A 211 8.67 4.98 17.24
N TYR A 212 9.65 4.39 16.54
CA TYR A 212 9.41 3.16 15.83
C TYR A 212 9.24 2.01 16.83
N GLU A 213 8.32 1.12 16.51
CA GLU A 213 8.07 -0.15 17.17
C GLU A 213 8.11 -1.24 16.10
N THR A 214 9.25 -1.94 15.98
CA THR A 214 9.56 -2.80 14.82
C THR A 214 9.60 -4.29 15.12
N GLY A 215 9.18 -4.73 16.32
CA GLY A 215 9.23 -6.13 16.73
C GLY A 215 10.65 -6.68 17.00
N GLY A 216 11.71 -6.01 16.57
CA GLY A 216 13.04 -6.60 16.41
C GLY A 216 13.60 -6.44 15.00
N GLY A 217 12.82 -5.84 14.11
CA GLY A 217 13.19 -5.60 12.72
C GLY A 217 12.37 -6.43 11.74
N VAL A 218 11.61 -7.43 12.21
CA VAL A 218 10.51 -8.04 11.44
C VAL A 218 9.21 -7.85 12.21
N ILE A 219 8.15 -7.50 11.49
CA ILE A 219 6.78 -7.48 12.04
C ILE A 219 5.85 -8.28 11.15
N THR A 220 4.93 -9.01 11.77
CA THR A 220 3.86 -9.73 11.09
C THR A 220 2.50 -9.40 11.71
N ASN A 221 1.44 -9.41 10.90
CA ASN A 221 0.07 -9.18 11.37
C ASN A 221 -0.11 -7.88 12.20
N ALA A 222 0.39 -6.77 11.66
CA ALA A 222 0.44 -5.50 12.37
C ALA A 222 0.04 -4.30 11.50
N TRP A 223 -0.24 -3.17 12.14
CA TRP A 223 -0.47 -1.90 11.46
C TRP A 223 0.81 -1.08 11.41
N HIS A 224 1.13 -0.54 10.24
CA HIS A 224 2.30 0.30 9.97
C HIS A 224 1.93 1.67 9.42
N HIS A 225 2.91 2.58 9.39
CA HIS A 225 2.82 3.88 8.71
C HIS A 225 1.68 4.78 9.25
N GLY A 226 1.27 5.78 8.47
CA GLY A 226 0.25 6.77 8.83
C GLY A 226 0.48 7.35 10.23
N LYS A 227 -0.40 7.00 11.17
CA LYS A 227 -0.37 7.50 12.56
C LYS A 227 0.33 6.60 13.58
N THR A 228 0.75 5.41 13.17
CA THR A 228 1.34 4.42 14.10
C THR A 228 2.61 4.96 14.73
N GLY A 229 3.35 5.80 13.99
CA GLY A 229 4.66 6.31 14.39
C GLY A 229 5.82 5.42 13.97
N THR A 230 5.54 4.25 13.38
CA THR A 230 6.53 3.34 12.79
C THR A 230 6.54 3.50 11.27
N GLY A 231 7.72 3.77 10.71
CA GLY A 231 7.88 4.08 9.28
C GLY A 231 7.49 5.51 8.92
N SER A 232 7.65 5.87 7.64
CA SER A 232 7.27 7.18 7.13
C SER A 232 5.75 7.40 7.24
N PRO A 233 5.27 8.58 7.68
CA PRO A 233 3.85 8.91 7.65
C PRO A 233 3.34 9.22 6.23
N LEU A 234 4.21 9.27 5.21
CA LEU A 234 3.81 9.54 3.82
C LEU A 234 3.12 8.33 3.15
N MET A 235 3.36 7.13 3.68
CA MET A 235 2.55 5.95 3.42
C MET A 235 1.26 6.01 4.26
N PRO A 236 0.11 5.59 3.72
CA PRO A 236 -1.10 5.48 4.51
C PRO A 236 -0.91 4.45 5.64
N GLN A 237 -1.73 4.53 6.69
CA GLN A 237 -1.74 3.47 7.70
C GLN A 237 -2.20 2.15 7.07
N VAL A 238 -1.36 1.11 7.13
CA VAL A 238 -1.56 -0.14 6.38
C VAL A 238 -1.48 -1.37 7.25
N TYR A 239 -2.39 -2.31 6.99
CA TYR A 239 -2.24 -3.68 7.50
C TYR A 239 -1.09 -4.37 6.78
N THR A 240 -0.22 -5.01 7.56
CA THR A 240 1.02 -5.61 7.08
C THR A 240 1.01 -7.10 7.39
N TYR A 241 1.12 -7.92 6.34
CA TYR A 241 1.26 -9.35 6.47
C TYR A 241 2.66 -9.69 7.00
N GLY A 242 3.69 -9.12 6.37
CA GLY A 242 5.07 -9.19 6.83
C GLY A 242 5.82 -7.93 6.40
N ALA A 243 6.67 -7.39 7.26
CA ALA A 243 7.62 -6.35 6.88
C ALA A 243 8.92 -6.52 7.63
N CYS A 244 10.01 -6.07 7.02
CA CYS A 244 11.32 -6.07 7.64
C CYS A 244 12.08 -4.77 7.42
N TRP A 245 13.02 -4.49 8.31
CA TRP A 245 14.12 -3.56 8.05
C TRP A 245 15.42 -4.33 8.11
N GLY A 246 16.31 -4.04 7.18
CA GLY A 246 17.60 -4.70 7.12
C GLY A 246 18.67 -3.85 6.50
N VAL A 247 19.84 -4.44 6.44
CA VAL A 247 21.02 -3.91 5.77
C VAL A 247 21.45 -4.93 4.72
N GLY A 248 21.80 -4.45 3.54
CA GLY A 248 22.26 -5.29 2.44
C GLY A 248 23.04 -4.52 1.39
N ASN A 249 23.44 -5.20 0.33
CA ASN A 249 24.15 -4.62 -0.80
C ASN A 249 23.21 -4.48 -2.00
N VAL A 250 23.44 -3.46 -2.81
CA VAL A 250 22.74 -3.28 -4.09
C VAL A 250 23.68 -3.72 -5.20
N LEU A 251 23.20 -4.65 -6.03
CA LEU A 251 23.88 -5.05 -7.24
C LEU A 251 23.19 -4.43 -8.45
N VAL A 252 23.98 -3.98 -9.42
CA VAL A 252 23.51 -3.56 -10.75
C VAL A 252 24.30 -4.33 -11.80
N ASP A 253 23.60 -5.01 -12.70
CA ASP A 253 24.18 -5.86 -13.75
C ASP A 253 25.22 -6.87 -13.20
N GLY A 254 24.98 -7.38 -11.99
CA GLY A 254 25.84 -8.33 -11.29
C GLY A 254 27.05 -7.72 -10.58
N GLU A 255 27.20 -6.40 -10.56
CA GLU A 255 28.26 -5.69 -9.81
C GLU A 255 27.69 -4.99 -8.56
N VAL A 256 28.34 -5.15 -7.41
CA VAL A 256 27.98 -4.42 -6.19
C VAL A 256 28.29 -2.93 -6.38
N VAL A 257 27.25 -2.09 -6.41
CA VAL A 257 27.37 -0.62 -6.56
C VAL A 257 27.25 0.12 -5.23
N ASP A 258 26.54 -0.46 -4.26
CA ASP A 258 26.41 0.06 -2.90
C ASP A 258 26.51 -1.07 -1.88
N GLU A 259 27.21 -0.82 -0.78
CA GLU A 259 27.31 -1.73 0.36
C GLU A 259 26.55 -1.15 1.57
N ASN A 260 25.97 -2.02 2.39
CA ASN A 260 25.32 -1.67 3.66
C ASN A 260 24.16 -0.66 3.54
N LYS A 261 23.38 -0.70 2.46
CA LYS A 261 22.17 0.13 2.34
C LYS A 261 21.06 -0.39 3.23
N VAL A 262 20.31 0.55 3.81
CA VAL A 262 19.12 0.21 4.58
C VAL A 262 17.99 -0.16 3.62
N MET A 263 17.44 -1.35 3.80
CA MET A 263 16.35 -1.92 3.02
C MET A 263 15.10 -2.05 3.88
N HIS A 264 13.95 -1.87 3.25
CA HIS A 264 12.64 -2.08 3.86
C HIS A 264 11.75 -2.83 2.88
N ILE A 265 11.41 -4.07 3.18
CA ILE A 265 10.54 -4.91 2.35
C ILE A 265 9.24 -5.13 3.12
N MET A 266 8.11 -4.96 2.45
CA MET A 266 6.81 -5.16 3.07
C MET A 266 5.85 -5.86 2.12
N THR A 267 5.14 -6.86 2.64
CA THR A 267 3.90 -7.37 2.06
C THR A 267 2.75 -6.82 2.87
N THR A 268 1.94 -5.97 2.25
CA THR A 268 0.88 -5.21 2.92
C THR A 268 -0.44 -5.38 2.21
N GLN A 269 -1.52 -4.89 2.81
CA GLN A 269 -2.70 -4.58 2.02
C GLN A 269 -2.34 -3.60 0.88
N THR A 270 -2.99 -3.69 -0.27
CA THR A 270 -2.68 -2.89 -1.45
C THR A 270 -2.93 -1.41 -1.20
N VAL A 271 -1.92 -0.58 -1.46
CA VAL A 271 -1.99 0.88 -1.20
C VAL A 271 -2.17 1.73 -2.44
N ARG A 272 -2.18 1.13 -3.64
CA ARG A 272 -2.29 1.85 -4.91
C ARG A 272 -3.58 1.51 -5.63
N ASP A 273 -4.24 2.56 -6.12
CA ASP A 273 -5.41 2.40 -6.98
C ASP A 273 -5.03 2.05 -8.43
N GLN A 274 -6.04 1.82 -9.27
CA GLN A 274 -5.85 1.47 -10.68
C GLN A 274 -5.15 2.55 -11.52
N GLN A 275 -5.17 3.81 -11.05
CA GLN A 275 -4.45 4.92 -11.67
C GLN A 275 -3.04 5.07 -11.07
N TYR A 276 -2.58 4.06 -10.33
CA TYR A 276 -1.29 3.99 -9.65
C TYR A 276 -1.12 5.04 -8.54
N ARG A 277 -2.20 5.74 -8.15
CA ARG A 277 -2.13 6.72 -7.07
C ARG A 277 -2.01 5.99 -5.76
N ILE A 278 -1.09 6.43 -4.92
CA ILE A 278 -1.02 5.94 -3.55
C ILE A 278 -2.21 6.53 -2.76
N ALA A 279 -3.03 5.65 -2.20
CA ALA A 279 -4.20 6.01 -1.40
C ALA A 279 -3.81 6.83 -0.15
N LEU A 280 -4.69 7.72 0.26
CA LEU A 280 -4.68 8.36 1.57
C LEU A 280 -5.28 7.44 2.62
N ASP A 281 -5.00 7.68 3.91
CA ASP A 281 -5.64 6.93 5.01
C ASP A 281 -7.17 6.96 4.94
N GLU A 282 -7.76 8.04 4.43
CA GLU A 282 -9.20 8.18 4.22
C GLU A 282 -9.76 7.30 3.09
N GLU A 283 -8.90 6.87 2.16
CA GLU A 283 -9.24 6.04 1.00
C GLU A 283 -8.98 4.54 1.28
N MET A 284 -8.34 4.20 2.40
CA MET A 284 -8.04 2.83 2.79
C MET A 284 -9.19 2.18 3.59
N PRO A 285 -9.39 0.85 3.48
CA PRO A 285 -8.72 -0.06 2.55
C PRO A 285 -9.26 0.10 1.12
N LEU A 286 -8.40 -0.14 0.12
CA LEU A 286 -8.85 -0.24 -1.26
C LEU A 286 -9.57 -1.57 -1.48
N ALA A 287 -10.74 -1.52 -2.10
CA ALA A 287 -11.42 -2.73 -2.54
C ALA A 287 -10.61 -3.38 -3.69
N PRO A 288 -10.52 -4.72 -3.77
CA PRO A 288 -9.70 -5.41 -4.78
C PRO A 288 -9.94 -4.91 -6.20
N GLU A 289 -11.19 -4.68 -6.58
CA GLU A 289 -11.61 -4.18 -7.88
C GLU A 289 -11.08 -2.77 -8.22
N ASN A 290 -10.63 -2.03 -7.20
CA ASN A 290 -10.01 -0.70 -7.35
C ASN A 290 -8.48 -0.76 -7.29
N THR A 291 -7.88 -1.95 -7.24
CA THR A 291 -6.42 -2.15 -7.22
C THR A 291 -5.90 -2.60 -8.59
N ILE A 292 -4.59 -2.52 -8.78
CA ILE A 292 -3.91 -2.84 -10.05
C ILE A 292 -4.09 -4.29 -10.46
N ALA A 293 -4.00 -5.22 -9.51
CA ALA A 293 -4.01 -6.66 -9.77
C ALA A 293 -5.32 -7.35 -9.35
N GLY A 294 -6.32 -6.61 -8.87
CA GLY A 294 -7.52 -7.23 -8.31
C GLY A 294 -7.25 -7.92 -6.97
N GLN A 295 -6.22 -7.52 -6.22
CA GLN A 295 -5.78 -8.19 -5.01
C GLN A 295 -5.79 -7.26 -3.80
N VAL A 296 -6.09 -7.85 -2.63
CA VAL A 296 -6.08 -7.12 -1.34
C VAL A 296 -4.68 -6.86 -0.83
N HIS A 297 -3.67 -7.53 -1.35
CA HIS A 297 -2.28 -7.40 -0.92
C HIS A 297 -1.35 -7.15 -2.11
N HIS A 298 -0.22 -6.51 -1.81
CA HIS A 298 0.92 -6.38 -2.72
C HIS A 298 2.24 -6.42 -1.93
N THR A 299 3.37 -6.60 -2.60
CA THR A 299 4.70 -6.46 -1.98
C THR A 299 5.47 -5.29 -2.55
N HIS A 300 6.10 -4.51 -1.68
CA HIS A 300 6.99 -3.44 -2.08
C HIS A 300 8.29 -3.45 -1.31
N GLY A 301 9.38 -3.24 -2.04
CA GLY A 301 10.75 -3.24 -1.56
C GLY A 301 11.39 -1.87 -1.78
N VAL A 302 11.95 -1.31 -0.72
CA VAL A 302 12.59 0.00 -0.75
C VAL A 302 14.05 -0.13 -0.33
N VAL A 303 14.95 0.43 -1.15
CA VAL A 303 16.31 0.75 -0.72
C VAL A 303 16.36 2.24 -0.42
N LEU A 304 16.47 2.56 0.87
CA LEU A 304 16.49 3.94 1.34
C LEU A 304 17.85 4.59 1.01
N PRO A 305 17.89 5.93 0.85
CA PRO A 305 19.14 6.68 0.72
C PRO A 305 19.87 6.78 2.07
N ILE A 306 20.15 5.63 2.67
CA ILE A 306 20.76 5.49 3.99
C ILE A 306 21.79 4.37 3.93
N THR A 307 23.01 4.67 4.33
CA THR A 307 24.06 3.67 4.51
C THR A 307 24.29 3.44 6.00
N ALA A 308 24.22 2.18 6.43
CA ALA A 308 24.55 1.79 7.78
C ALA A 308 26.06 1.67 7.95
N GLY A 309 26.59 2.21 9.05
CA GLY A 309 28.03 2.19 9.33
C GLY A 309 28.34 2.05 10.82
N PRO A 310 29.63 1.84 11.16
CA PRO A 310 30.06 1.68 12.55
C PRO A 310 29.80 2.92 13.41
N ASP A 311 29.72 4.11 12.79
CA ASP A 311 29.41 5.38 13.45
C ASP A 311 27.90 5.70 13.45
N GLY A 312 27.05 4.76 13.01
CA GLY A 312 25.62 4.94 12.86
C GLY A 312 25.19 5.17 11.40
N PRO A 313 23.88 5.30 11.16
CA PRO A 313 23.35 5.48 9.82
C PRO A 313 23.59 6.91 9.32
N VAL A 314 23.88 7.04 8.03
CA VAL A 314 24.09 8.32 7.34
C VAL A 314 23.20 8.42 6.11
N PHE A 315 22.72 9.62 5.81
CA PHE A 315 22.04 9.88 4.55
C PHE A 315 23.05 9.80 3.40
N GLU A 316 22.81 8.89 2.46
CA GLU A 316 23.63 8.69 1.27
C GLU A 316 22.76 8.13 0.13
N PRO A 317 22.56 8.89 -0.97
CA PRO A 317 21.79 8.43 -2.12
C PRO A 317 22.24 7.06 -2.65
N VAL A 318 21.27 6.24 -3.05
CA VAL A 318 21.53 4.97 -3.74
C VAL A 318 22.11 5.27 -5.13
N GLN A 319 23.18 4.56 -5.49
CA GLN A 319 23.88 4.65 -6.77
C GLN A 319 23.19 3.78 -7.83
N THR A 320 21.91 4.06 -8.10
CA THR A 320 21.20 3.39 -9.20
C THR A 320 21.82 3.73 -10.57
N ALA A 321 21.61 2.87 -11.57
CA ALA A 321 22.02 3.15 -12.95
C ALA A 321 20.95 3.93 -13.74
N PHE A 322 19.73 4.03 -13.21
CA PHE A 322 18.64 4.74 -13.86
C PHE A 322 18.82 6.26 -13.83
N GLU A 323 19.03 6.88 -14.98
CA GLU A 323 19.10 8.34 -15.11
C GLU A 323 17.70 8.96 -15.21
N LEU A 324 17.41 9.91 -14.32
CA LEU A 324 16.21 10.72 -14.35
C LEU A 324 16.30 11.81 -15.45
N PRO A 325 15.17 12.42 -15.86
CA PRO A 325 15.17 13.47 -16.88
C PRO A 325 16.03 14.71 -16.57
N ASN A 326 16.41 14.92 -15.30
CA ASN A 326 17.31 15.99 -14.88
C ASN A 326 18.80 15.66 -15.07
N GLY A 327 19.14 14.43 -15.49
CA GLY A 327 20.51 13.94 -15.69
C GLY A 327 21.20 13.42 -14.43
N GLU A 328 20.48 13.33 -13.30
CA GLU A 328 20.96 12.68 -12.08
C GLU A 328 20.43 11.23 -12.02
N THR A 329 21.14 10.35 -11.34
CA THR A 329 20.63 8.99 -11.07
C THR A 329 19.55 9.02 -10.00
N GLN A 330 18.62 8.06 -10.06
CA GLN A 330 17.56 7.97 -9.05
C GLN A 330 18.15 7.66 -7.66
N PRO A 331 17.87 8.47 -6.63
CA PRO A 331 18.61 8.38 -5.36
C PRO A 331 18.10 7.29 -4.41
N PHE A 332 17.14 6.47 -4.83
CA PHE A 332 16.53 5.37 -4.07
C PHE A 332 16.01 4.29 -5.03
N ILE A 333 15.71 3.12 -4.50
CA ILE A 333 14.93 2.08 -5.20
C ILE A 333 13.60 1.95 -4.47
N HIS A 334 12.50 1.93 -5.21
CA HIS A 334 11.18 1.52 -4.70
C HIS A 334 10.53 0.65 -5.78
N ALA A 335 10.60 -0.64 -5.51
CA ALA A 335 10.17 -1.74 -6.36
C ALA A 335 8.83 -2.25 -5.85
N MET A 336 7.87 -2.46 -6.75
CA MET A 336 6.51 -2.88 -6.39
C MET A 336 6.15 -4.11 -7.21
N TRP A 337 5.92 -5.23 -6.53
CA TRP A 337 5.39 -6.47 -7.08
C TRP A 337 3.90 -6.51 -6.75
N GLU A 338 3.06 -6.44 -7.77
CA GLU A 338 1.61 -6.22 -7.61
C GLU A 338 0.79 -7.52 -7.77
N GLN A 339 1.41 -8.62 -8.21
CA GLN A 339 0.75 -9.89 -8.57
C GLN A 339 1.40 -11.10 -7.87
N GLU A 340 1.92 -10.88 -6.67
CA GLU A 340 2.54 -11.89 -5.84
C GLU A 340 1.53 -12.83 -5.19
N THR A 341 2.02 -13.95 -4.67
CA THR A 341 1.23 -14.96 -3.96
C THR A 341 1.75 -15.14 -2.55
N LEU A 342 0.84 -15.12 -1.56
CA LEU A 342 1.12 -15.57 -0.20
C LEU A 342 1.24 -17.11 -0.18
N VAL A 343 2.47 -17.62 -0.10
CA VAL A 343 2.76 -19.07 -0.09
C VAL A 343 2.56 -19.67 1.29
N GLU A 344 3.03 -18.97 2.32
CA GLU A 344 2.83 -19.32 3.72
C GLU A 344 2.47 -18.04 4.46
N ALA A 345 1.25 -17.94 5.01
CA ALA A 345 0.87 -16.81 5.84
C ALA A 345 -0.21 -17.26 6.83
N PRO A 346 0.07 -17.35 8.15
CA PRO A 346 -0.88 -17.81 9.17
C PRO A 346 -2.18 -17.00 9.27
N PHE A 347 -2.22 -15.84 8.62
CA PHE A 347 -3.33 -14.89 8.56
C PHE A 347 -3.62 -14.48 7.10
N ALA A 348 -3.35 -15.36 6.13
CA ALA A 348 -3.68 -15.14 4.72
C ALA A 348 -5.17 -14.83 4.50
N ASP A 349 -6.04 -15.46 5.30
CA ASP A 349 -7.50 -15.28 5.24
C ASP A 349 -7.97 -13.94 5.85
N TRP A 350 -7.06 -13.04 6.22
CA TRP A 350 -7.46 -11.71 6.68
C TRP A 350 -8.07 -10.93 5.51
N GLU A 351 -9.28 -10.43 5.71
CA GLU A 351 -9.97 -9.54 4.79
C GLU A 351 -10.14 -8.15 5.44
N PRO A 352 -9.98 -7.06 4.66
CA PRO A 352 -10.28 -5.73 5.15
C PRO A 352 -11.75 -5.65 5.58
N GLN A 353 -12.00 -5.19 6.81
CA GLN A 353 -13.36 -4.96 7.27
C GLN A 353 -13.94 -3.73 6.57
N THR A 354 -14.70 -3.93 5.50
CA THR A 354 -15.52 -2.90 4.88
C THR A 354 -16.84 -2.79 5.65
N ASP A 355 -17.26 -1.58 6.01
CA ASP A 355 -18.67 -1.36 6.39
C ASP A 355 -19.52 -1.78 5.18
N GLU A 356 -20.29 -2.86 5.32
CA GLU A 356 -21.15 -3.40 4.25
C GLU A 356 -21.99 -2.28 3.64
N ALA A 357 -21.59 -1.79 2.47
CA ALA A 357 -22.48 -1.07 1.59
C ALA A 357 -23.56 -2.07 1.18
N ALA A 358 -24.80 -1.77 1.52
CA ALA A 358 -25.94 -2.64 1.32
C ALA A 358 -25.95 -3.23 -0.10
N ASP A 359 -25.73 -4.54 -0.16
CA ASP A 359 -25.99 -5.43 -1.28
C ASP A 359 -27.36 -5.12 -1.89
N ASP A 360 -27.37 -4.46 -3.06
CA ASP A 360 -28.49 -4.54 -4.00
C ASP A 360 -28.10 -5.56 -5.06
N SER A 361 -28.27 -6.83 -4.69
CA SER A 361 -28.12 -7.98 -5.57
C SER A 361 -29.18 -7.91 -6.68
N GLY A 362 -28.81 -7.26 -7.78
CA GLY A 362 -29.50 -7.32 -9.06
C GLY A 362 -29.31 -8.68 -9.73
N ASP A 363 -30.11 -9.65 -9.31
CA ASP A 363 -30.20 -11.01 -9.86
C ASP A 363 -30.40 -11.01 -11.39
N GLY A 364 -29.79 -11.99 -12.04
CA GLY A 364 -29.70 -12.13 -13.49
C GLY A 364 -31.07 -12.23 -14.19
N ALA A 365 -31.23 -11.44 -15.25
CA ALA A 365 -32.25 -11.65 -16.25
C ALA A 365 -31.57 -11.75 -17.63
N ALA A 366 -31.75 -12.87 -18.31
CA ALA A 366 -31.47 -12.99 -19.73
C ALA A 366 -32.34 -11.98 -20.50
N ASP A 367 -31.76 -10.85 -20.91
CA ASP A 367 -32.48 -9.80 -21.61
C ASP A 367 -32.58 -10.10 -23.11
N GLU A 368 -33.73 -10.62 -23.56
CA GLU A 368 -34.04 -10.93 -24.97
C GLU A 368 -34.08 -9.68 -25.88
N GLY A 369 -33.72 -8.48 -25.39
CA GLY A 369 -33.77 -7.20 -26.09
C GLY A 369 -32.45 -6.53 -26.46
N ALA A 370 -31.28 -7.13 -26.19
CA ALA A 370 -29.99 -6.50 -26.51
C ALA A 370 -29.73 -6.45 -28.03
N ASP A 371 -29.31 -5.28 -28.53
CA ASP A 371 -28.91 -5.07 -29.93
C ASP A 371 -27.57 -5.76 -30.23
N PHE A 372 -26.64 -5.70 -29.28
CA PHE A 372 -25.33 -6.34 -29.36
C PHE A 372 -25.05 -7.19 -28.12
N ARG A 373 -24.36 -8.30 -28.34
CA ARG A 373 -23.80 -9.15 -27.28
C ARG A 373 -22.35 -9.47 -27.53
N LEU A 374 -21.53 -9.30 -26.51
CA LEU A 374 -20.10 -9.60 -26.52
C LEU A 374 -19.73 -10.52 -25.35
N ALA A 375 -18.65 -11.27 -25.51
CA ALA A 375 -17.91 -11.89 -24.41
C ALA A 375 -16.56 -11.17 -24.31
N GLY A 376 -16.25 -10.62 -23.14
CA GLY A 376 -14.99 -9.92 -22.88
C GLY A 376 -13.96 -10.90 -22.35
N GLU A 377 -12.83 -11.00 -23.03
CA GLU A 377 -11.62 -11.67 -22.55
C GLU A 377 -10.40 -10.80 -22.91
N ALA A 378 -9.30 -10.89 -22.17
CA ALA A 378 -8.10 -10.06 -22.37
C ALA A 378 -7.54 -10.13 -23.81
N GLY A 379 -7.85 -11.22 -24.53
CA GLY A 379 -7.52 -11.41 -25.95
C GLY A 379 -8.38 -10.62 -26.95
N GLY A 380 -9.54 -10.09 -26.53
CA GLY A 380 -10.43 -9.28 -27.36
C GLY A 380 -11.91 -9.37 -26.98
N TRP A 381 -12.73 -8.51 -27.57
CA TRP A 381 -14.19 -8.62 -27.50
C TRP A 381 -14.68 -9.67 -28.50
N ILE A 382 -15.27 -10.77 -28.03
CA ILE A 382 -15.80 -11.82 -28.91
C ILE A 382 -17.29 -11.59 -29.16
N GLY A 383 -17.67 -11.39 -30.43
CA GLY A 383 -19.07 -11.20 -30.80
C GLY A 383 -19.92 -12.44 -30.52
N GLN A 384 -21.10 -12.23 -29.92
CA GLN A 384 -22.08 -13.29 -29.62
C GLN A 384 -23.41 -13.05 -30.37
N ALA A 385 -23.86 -11.81 -30.47
CA ALA A 385 -25.04 -11.41 -31.24
C ALA A 385 -24.93 -9.93 -31.68
N PRO A 386 -25.53 -9.52 -32.81
CA PRO A 386 -26.33 -10.32 -33.74
C PRO A 386 -25.47 -11.31 -34.54
N GLY A 387 -26.09 -12.22 -35.27
CA GLY A 387 -25.37 -13.26 -36.02
C GLY A 387 -24.38 -12.75 -37.08
N SER A 388 -24.37 -11.44 -37.38
CA SER A 388 -23.35 -10.81 -38.24
C SER A 388 -21.99 -10.65 -37.56
N ILE A 389 -21.92 -10.62 -36.22
CA ILE A 389 -20.68 -10.46 -35.46
C ILE A 389 -20.26 -11.72 -34.70
N GLU A 390 -21.10 -12.76 -34.69
CA GLU A 390 -20.90 -13.98 -33.91
C GLU A 390 -19.54 -14.66 -34.23
N GLY A 391 -18.74 -14.91 -33.19
CA GLY A 391 -17.44 -15.56 -33.26
C GLY A 391 -16.29 -14.71 -33.80
N SER A 392 -16.52 -13.43 -34.11
CA SER A 392 -15.47 -12.50 -34.51
C SER A 392 -14.83 -11.80 -33.31
N THR A 393 -13.52 -11.57 -33.37
CA THR A 393 -12.78 -10.79 -32.36
C THR A 393 -12.79 -9.32 -32.76
N ASN A 394 -13.14 -8.45 -31.81
CA ASN A 394 -13.30 -7.01 -31.95
C ASN A 394 -14.15 -6.61 -33.17
N PRO A 395 -15.41 -7.08 -33.26
CA PRO A 395 -16.28 -6.80 -34.39
C PRO A 395 -16.51 -5.30 -34.62
N THR A 396 -16.70 -4.89 -35.86
CA THR A 396 -17.25 -3.55 -36.14
C THR A 396 -18.71 -3.50 -35.70
N LEU A 397 -19.09 -2.48 -34.92
CA LEU A 397 -20.49 -2.21 -34.55
C LEU A 397 -21.09 -1.25 -35.58
N GLU A 398 -22.05 -1.72 -36.37
CA GLU A 398 -22.79 -0.91 -37.34
C GLU A 398 -24.00 -0.24 -36.66
N LEU A 399 -24.04 1.09 -36.61
CA LEU A 399 -25.04 1.88 -35.90
C LEU A 399 -25.74 2.91 -36.81
N GLU A 400 -26.95 3.33 -36.45
CA GLU A 400 -27.66 4.46 -37.08
C GLU A 400 -27.61 5.68 -36.15
N ALA A 401 -27.10 6.80 -36.64
CA ALA A 401 -26.95 8.02 -35.83
C ALA A 401 -28.31 8.50 -35.26
N GLY A 402 -28.34 8.78 -33.96
CA GLY A 402 -29.53 9.20 -33.22
C GLY A 402 -30.42 8.06 -32.73
N SER A 403 -30.08 6.80 -33.01
CA SER A 403 -30.74 5.62 -32.44
C SER A 403 -30.10 5.22 -31.12
N GLU A 404 -30.92 4.74 -30.18
CA GLU A 404 -30.47 4.17 -28.91
C GLU A 404 -30.20 2.68 -29.09
N TYR A 405 -29.08 2.21 -28.53
CA TYR A 405 -28.62 0.84 -28.59
C TYR A 405 -28.40 0.29 -27.18
N THR A 406 -28.68 -1.00 -27.02
CA THR A 406 -28.38 -1.77 -25.81
C THR A 406 -27.34 -2.84 -26.12
N LEU A 407 -26.18 -2.73 -25.50
CA LEU A 407 -25.11 -3.72 -25.56
C LEU A 407 -25.04 -4.48 -24.23
N VAL A 408 -25.06 -5.81 -24.29
CA VAL A 408 -24.84 -6.66 -23.12
C VAL A 408 -23.55 -7.42 -23.31
N TRP A 409 -22.64 -7.36 -22.35
CA TRP A 409 -21.43 -8.16 -22.42
C TRP A 409 -21.26 -9.04 -21.18
N GLU A 410 -20.66 -10.21 -21.36
CA GLU A 410 -20.31 -11.16 -20.31
C GLU A 410 -18.79 -11.16 -20.11
N ASN A 411 -18.33 -11.13 -18.86
CA ASN A 411 -16.94 -11.37 -18.55
C ASN A 411 -16.62 -12.86 -18.70
N ALA A 412 -15.77 -13.23 -19.66
CA ALA A 412 -15.53 -14.62 -20.02
C ALA A 412 -14.26 -15.23 -19.39
N ASP A 413 -13.40 -14.42 -18.76
CA ASP A 413 -12.09 -14.87 -18.28
C ASP A 413 -11.80 -14.52 -16.80
N GLY A 414 -12.72 -13.82 -16.13
CA GLY A 414 -12.56 -13.40 -14.74
C GLY A 414 -11.51 -12.29 -14.55
N ILE A 415 -11.02 -11.69 -15.63
CA ILE A 415 -10.17 -10.49 -15.60
C ILE A 415 -11.09 -9.27 -15.68
N GLN A 416 -10.70 -8.16 -15.08
CA GLN A 416 -11.55 -6.97 -15.06
C GLN A 416 -11.68 -6.36 -16.47
N HIS A 417 -12.92 -6.13 -16.91
CA HIS A 417 -13.23 -5.44 -18.16
C HIS A 417 -14.28 -4.35 -17.95
N ASN A 418 -14.29 -3.35 -18.82
CA ASN A 418 -15.40 -2.43 -18.99
C ASN A 418 -15.60 -2.11 -20.47
N PHE A 419 -16.77 -1.59 -20.83
CA PHE A 419 -17.05 -1.17 -22.20
C PHE A 419 -17.05 0.35 -22.27
N ALA A 420 -16.10 0.90 -23.05
CA ALA A 420 -15.98 2.32 -23.31
C ALA A 420 -16.12 2.62 -24.80
N ILE A 421 -16.52 3.86 -25.13
CA ILE A 421 -16.59 4.40 -26.49
C ILE A 421 -15.80 5.71 -26.51
N GLU A 422 -14.93 5.87 -27.50
CA GLU A 422 -14.14 7.09 -27.72
C GLU A 422 -14.43 7.73 -29.08
N ASP A 423 -14.04 9.01 -29.20
CA ASP A 423 -14.08 9.77 -30.44
C ASP A 423 -12.82 9.57 -31.31
N ALA A 424 -12.79 10.17 -32.50
CA ALA A 424 -11.64 10.07 -33.41
C ALA A 424 -10.34 10.75 -32.90
N ASN A 425 -10.40 11.49 -31.78
CA ASN A 425 -9.26 12.12 -31.13
C ASN A 425 -8.79 11.33 -29.89
N GLY A 426 -9.48 10.24 -29.52
CA GLY A 426 -9.22 9.44 -28.34
C GLY A 426 -9.81 10.01 -27.05
N GLU A 427 -10.83 10.87 -27.13
CA GLU A 427 -11.60 11.34 -25.97
C GLU A 427 -12.76 10.37 -25.66
N ASP A 428 -12.87 9.94 -24.40
CA ASP A 428 -13.94 9.05 -23.97
C ASP A 428 -15.31 9.75 -24.00
N LEU A 429 -16.23 9.19 -24.77
CA LEU A 429 -17.62 9.61 -24.86
C LEU A 429 -18.53 8.85 -23.88
N LEU A 430 -18.15 7.61 -23.56
CA LEU A 430 -18.85 6.74 -22.63
C LEU A 430 -17.86 5.76 -21.99
N SER A 431 -18.07 5.45 -20.71
CA SER A 431 -17.41 4.35 -20.02
C SER A 431 -18.41 3.70 -19.06
N SER A 432 -18.50 2.37 -19.10
CA SER A 432 -19.30 1.58 -18.15
C SER A 432 -18.50 1.27 -16.89
N GLU A 433 -19.18 0.78 -15.85
CA GLU A 433 -18.50 0.26 -14.64
C GLU A 433 -17.66 -0.96 -15.01
N PHE A 434 -16.61 -1.22 -14.23
CA PHE A 434 -15.79 -2.41 -14.42
C PHE A 434 -16.45 -3.66 -13.82
N VAL A 435 -16.34 -4.79 -14.51
CA VAL A 435 -16.84 -6.10 -14.04
C VAL A 435 -15.69 -7.11 -14.08
N GLN A 436 -15.42 -7.77 -12.95
CA GLN A 436 -14.31 -8.73 -12.77
C GLN A 436 -14.77 -10.18 -12.52
N GLN A 437 -16.03 -10.39 -12.18
CA GLN A 437 -16.54 -11.74 -11.93
C GLN A 437 -16.74 -12.51 -13.25
N GLU A 438 -16.06 -13.64 -13.41
CA GLU A 438 -16.28 -14.56 -14.53
C GLU A 438 -17.77 -14.97 -14.60
N GLY A 439 -18.37 -14.86 -15.78
CA GLY A 439 -19.78 -15.11 -16.04
C GLY A 439 -20.73 -13.97 -15.66
N ALA A 440 -20.25 -12.89 -15.03
CA ALA A 440 -21.09 -11.73 -14.77
C ALA A 440 -21.34 -10.93 -16.06
N THR A 441 -22.54 -10.37 -16.16
CA THR A 441 -22.97 -9.60 -17.34
C THR A 441 -23.24 -8.14 -16.98
N GLN A 442 -22.87 -7.23 -17.87
CA GLN A 442 -23.22 -5.82 -17.76
C GLN A 442 -23.98 -5.35 -19.01
N THR A 443 -25.01 -4.53 -18.77
CA THR A 443 -25.80 -3.87 -19.82
C THR A 443 -25.37 -2.41 -19.94
N VAL A 444 -25.03 -1.99 -21.15
CA VAL A 444 -24.66 -0.62 -21.51
C VAL A 444 -25.66 -0.08 -22.52
N THR A 445 -26.31 1.04 -22.21
CA THR A 445 -27.23 1.73 -23.12
C THR A 445 -26.63 3.05 -23.57
N PHE A 446 -26.63 3.30 -24.87
CA PHE A 446 -26.06 4.52 -25.45
C PHE A 446 -26.80 4.96 -26.70
N THR A 447 -26.79 6.26 -26.98
CA THR A 447 -27.32 6.82 -28.23
C THR A 447 -26.18 7.05 -29.20
N ALA A 448 -26.26 6.47 -30.41
CA ALA A 448 -25.22 6.61 -31.42
C ALA A 448 -25.09 8.08 -31.89
N SER A 449 -23.85 8.60 -31.92
CA SER A 449 -23.54 9.95 -32.40
C SER A 449 -22.49 9.91 -33.50
N GLU A 450 -22.41 10.96 -34.32
CA GLU A 450 -21.38 11.13 -35.38
C GLU A 450 -19.95 11.22 -34.84
N GLU A 451 -19.78 11.40 -33.53
CA GLU A 451 -18.47 11.52 -32.88
C GLU A 451 -17.86 10.16 -32.52
N MET A 452 -18.68 9.12 -32.35
CA MET A 452 -18.22 7.78 -31.97
C MET A 452 -17.35 7.14 -33.05
N ALA A 453 -16.15 6.71 -32.69
CA ALA A 453 -15.18 6.13 -33.62
C ALA A 453 -14.81 4.68 -33.26
N GLU A 454 -14.45 4.43 -32.01
CA GLU A 454 -14.02 3.11 -31.54
C GLU A 454 -14.65 2.79 -30.18
N TYR A 455 -14.79 1.50 -29.90
CA TYR A 455 -15.10 1.01 -28.56
C TYR A 455 -13.95 0.15 -28.06
N TYR A 456 -13.73 0.17 -26.75
CA TYR A 456 -12.60 -0.53 -26.16
C TYR A 456 -12.81 -0.87 -24.68
N CYS A 457 -11.93 -1.72 -24.15
CA CYS A 457 -11.77 -1.94 -22.71
C CYS A 457 -10.64 -1.04 -22.19
N GLN A 458 -10.91 -0.26 -21.15
CA GLN A 458 -9.91 0.65 -20.58
C GLN A 458 -8.76 -0.10 -19.88
N VAL A 459 -8.99 -1.34 -19.41
CA VAL A 459 -7.95 -2.22 -18.86
C VAL A 459 -7.04 -2.79 -19.96
N HIS A 460 -7.61 -3.12 -21.12
CA HIS A 460 -6.91 -3.75 -22.23
C HIS A 460 -7.05 -2.96 -23.54
N PRO A 461 -6.60 -1.69 -23.59
CA PRO A 461 -6.95 -0.76 -24.67
C PRO A 461 -6.35 -1.12 -26.03
N ASN A 462 -5.34 -2.00 -26.06
CA ASN A 462 -4.68 -2.45 -27.26
C ASN A 462 -5.29 -3.74 -27.86
N SER A 463 -5.74 -4.67 -27.02
CA SER A 463 -6.25 -5.98 -27.46
C SER A 463 -7.76 -6.05 -27.55
N MET A 464 -8.48 -5.33 -26.69
CA MET A 464 -9.94 -5.29 -26.64
C MET A 464 -10.45 -3.97 -27.22
N ARG A 465 -10.31 -3.79 -28.53
CA ARG A 465 -10.67 -2.56 -29.25
C ARG A 465 -11.25 -2.89 -30.61
N GLY A 466 -12.45 -2.38 -30.89
CA GLY A 466 -13.14 -2.53 -32.18
C GLY A 466 -13.67 -1.20 -32.71
N THR A 467 -14.06 -1.18 -33.98
CA THR A 467 -14.51 0.04 -34.66
C THR A 467 -16.03 0.22 -34.60
N ILE A 468 -16.48 1.47 -34.67
CA ILE A 468 -17.88 1.83 -34.85
C ILE A 468 -18.06 2.44 -36.25
N GLU A 469 -19.03 1.94 -37.00
CA GLU A 469 -19.40 2.50 -38.31
C GLU A 469 -20.86 2.98 -38.31
N LEU A 470 -21.09 4.17 -38.86
CA LEU A 470 -22.43 4.73 -39.00
C LEU A 470 -23.00 4.44 -40.40
N ALA A 471 -24.19 3.86 -40.45
CA ALA A 471 -24.91 3.46 -41.67
C ALA A 471 -25.71 4.60 -42.34
#